data_AF-A0AAV9C8W4-F1
#
_entry.id   AF-A0AAV9C8W4-F1
#
_cell.length_a   1.000
_cell.length_b   1.000
_cell.length_c   1.000
_cell.angle_alpha   90.00
_cell.angle_beta   90.00
_cell.angle_gamma   90.00
#
_symmetry.space_group_name_H-M   'P 1'
#
loop_
_entity.id
_entity.type
_entity.pdbx_description
1 polymer ?
#
loop_
_entity_poly.entity_id
_entity_poly.type
_entity_poly.pdbx_seq_one_letter_code
_entity_poly.pdbx_strand_id
1 'polypeptide(L)'
;MNVDPSSSFRMSSSVCSLVSLQSDDRYFIGSSMDGCINLYDLRLQKGAVQSYRGHMNSHTHLQLGVDPSETFVMSGGEDFGVRIWNIKTGKLLFGELLTSVPTTVCWPLSFSSGMPGQLERRTYLENRSLDLNHNWGAWLGSEEGLFYMQWM
;
A
#
# COMPACT_ATOMS: atom_id res chain seq x y z
N MET A 1 26.32 3.15 11.68
CA MET A 1 24.86 2.96 11.87
C MET A 1 24.65 2.51 13.29
N ASN A 2 23.81 3.22 14.06
CA ASN A 2 23.46 2.82 15.41
C ASN A 2 21.96 2.49 15.40
N VAL A 3 21.60 1.24 15.71
CA VAL A 3 20.20 0.85 15.89
C VAL A 3 19.87 1.20 17.32
N ASP A 4 19.13 2.29 17.53
CA ASP A 4 18.67 2.69 18.85
C ASP A 4 17.50 1.78 19.28
N PRO A 5 17.69 0.89 20.28
CA PRO A 5 16.62 -0.02 20.71
C PRO A 5 15.45 0.72 21.38
N SER A 6 15.66 1.97 21.80
CA SER A 6 14.66 2.77 22.51
C SER A 6 13.53 3.23 21.60
N SER A 7 13.74 3.29 20.28
CA SER A 7 12.73 3.65 19.28
C SER A 7 12.17 2.42 18.54
N SER A 8 11.83 1.36 19.29
CA SER A 8 11.28 0.13 18.71
C SER A 8 9.74 0.04 18.81
N PHE A 9 9.11 -0.29 17.68
CA PHE A 9 7.69 -0.63 17.63
C PHE A 9 7.53 -2.14 17.56
N ARG A 10 6.68 -2.71 18.43
CA ARG A 10 6.39 -4.15 18.43
C ARG A 10 5.12 -4.44 17.65
N MET A 11 5.22 -5.35 16.70
CA MET A 11 4.07 -5.96 16.01
C MET A 11 3.71 -7.30 16.67
N SER A 12 2.49 -7.77 16.40
CA SER A 12 1.96 -9.02 16.95
C SER A 12 2.59 -10.27 16.35
N SER A 13 3.21 -10.16 15.18
CA SER A 13 3.93 -11.24 14.49
C SER A 13 5.09 -10.66 13.68
N SER A 14 5.83 -11.51 12.97
CA SER A 14 6.89 -11.11 12.04
C SER A 14 6.38 -10.09 11.02
N VAL A 15 7.18 -9.06 10.76
CA VAL A 15 6.85 -7.98 9.84
C VAL A 15 7.01 -8.48 8.40
N CYS A 16 6.00 -8.24 7.56
CA CYS A 16 6.00 -8.63 6.14
C CYS A 16 6.43 -7.47 5.23
N SER A 17 5.85 -6.29 5.45
CA SER A 17 6.07 -5.11 4.60
C SER A 17 5.92 -3.82 5.41
N LEU A 18 6.71 -2.80 5.05
CA LEU A 18 6.73 -1.48 5.67
C LEU A 18 6.67 -0.41 4.58
N VAL A 19 5.83 0.61 4.78
CA VAL A 19 5.69 1.75 3.87
C VAL A 19 5.65 3.04 4.69
N SER A 20 6.49 4.01 4.35
CA SER A 20 6.48 5.36 4.95
C SER A 20 5.49 6.27 4.23
N LEU A 21 4.80 7.13 4.98
CA LEU A 21 4.01 8.22 4.41
C LEU A 21 4.95 9.41 4.14
N GLN A 22 5.00 9.88 2.89
CA GLN A 22 5.79 11.02 2.43
C GLN A 22 5.20 12.38 2.85
N SER A 23 3.88 12.49 3.01
CA SER A 23 3.24 13.76 3.38
C SER A 23 3.48 14.15 4.85
N ASP A 24 3.69 13.16 5.71
CA ASP A 24 4.06 13.34 7.11
C ASP A 24 5.07 12.24 7.49
N ASP A 25 6.36 12.55 7.36
CA ASP A 25 7.53 11.68 7.64
C ASP A 25 7.52 11.02 9.04
N ARG A 26 6.54 11.34 9.86
CA ARG A 26 6.33 10.82 11.21
C ARG A 26 5.46 9.58 11.24
N TYR A 27 4.83 9.23 10.12
CA TYR A 27 3.95 8.08 10.03
C TYR A 27 4.51 7.00 9.11
N PHE A 28 4.31 5.75 9.52
CA PHE A 28 4.57 4.60 8.69
C PHE A 28 3.53 3.52 8.92
N ILE A 29 3.27 2.73 7.90
CA ILE A 29 2.37 1.59 7.94
C ILE A 29 3.20 0.32 7.88
N GLY A 30 2.91 -0.61 8.78
CA GLY A 30 3.50 -1.93 8.79
C GLY A 30 2.45 -3.03 8.73
N SER A 31 2.80 -4.12 8.06
CA SER A 31 2.00 -5.35 8.01
C SER A 31 2.74 -6.49 8.69
N SER A 32 1.99 -7.43 9.26
CA SER A 32 2.52 -8.63 9.90
C SER A 32 1.89 -9.92 9.36
N MET A 33 2.58 -11.04 9.58
CA MET A 33 2.18 -12.37 9.09
C MET A 33 0.82 -12.85 9.60
N ASP A 34 0.34 -12.30 10.73
CA ASP A 34 -0.96 -12.62 11.31
C ASP A 34 -2.13 -11.88 10.63
N GLY A 35 -1.87 -11.16 9.54
CA GLY A 35 -2.90 -10.38 8.83
C GLY A 35 -3.15 -8.99 9.42
N CYS A 36 -2.42 -8.58 10.46
CA CYS A 36 -2.55 -7.25 11.02
C CYS A 36 -1.80 -6.21 10.19
N ILE A 37 -2.45 -5.08 9.94
CA ILE A 37 -1.81 -3.90 9.36
C ILE A 37 -2.00 -2.76 10.36
N ASN A 38 -0.92 -2.05 10.68
CA ASN A 38 -0.92 -1.00 11.68
C ASN A 38 -0.27 0.28 11.15
N LEU A 39 -0.89 1.41 11.44
CA LEU A 39 -0.31 2.75 11.27
C LEU A 39 0.35 3.17 12.58
N TYR A 40 1.58 3.65 12.52
CA TYR A 40 2.35 4.12 13.66
C TYR A 40 2.69 5.60 13.52
N ASP A 41 2.76 6.30 14.66
CA ASP A 41 3.30 7.66 14.77
C ASP A 41 4.61 7.60 15.57
N LEU A 42 5.69 8.05 14.96
CA LEU A 42 7.04 8.07 15.54
C LEU A 42 7.12 8.87 16.85
N ARG A 43 6.21 9.83 17.07
CA ARG A 43 6.18 10.68 18.27
C ARG A 43 5.59 9.98 19.49
N LEU A 44 4.60 9.12 19.26
CA LEU A 44 3.81 8.54 20.35
C LEU A 44 4.55 7.39 21.04
N GLN A 45 5.45 6.69 20.33
CA GLN A 45 6.27 5.55 20.81
C GLN A 45 5.52 4.49 21.65
N LYS A 46 4.19 4.46 21.59
CA LYS A 46 3.31 3.69 22.50
C LYS A 46 2.27 2.85 21.76
N GLY A 47 2.59 2.42 20.54
CA GLY A 47 1.78 1.47 19.78
C GLY A 47 1.16 2.05 18.51
N ALA A 48 0.26 1.28 17.91
CA ALA A 48 -0.41 1.65 16.68
C ALA A 48 -1.44 2.76 16.93
N VAL A 49 -1.45 3.76 16.06
CA VAL A 49 -2.47 4.82 16.02
C VAL A 49 -3.76 4.28 15.39
N GLN A 50 -3.61 3.38 14.42
CA GLN A 50 -4.73 2.73 13.76
C GLN A 50 -4.36 1.29 13.39
N SER A 51 -5.35 0.39 13.45
CA SER A 51 -5.20 -1.00 13.02
C SER A 51 -6.26 -1.35 11.97
N TYR A 52 -5.82 -1.98 10.90
CA TYR A 52 -6.67 -2.50 9.83
C TYR A 52 -6.64 -4.02 9.92
N ARG A 53 -7.77 -4.60 10.33
CA ARG A 53 -7.94 -6.03 10.55
C ARG A 53 -8.95 -6.59 9.56
N GLY A 54 -8.60 -7.68 8.90
CA GLY A 54 -9.48 -8.33 7.94
C GLY A 54 -8.79 -9.39 7.08
N HIS A 55 -7.45 -9.33 6.94
CA HIS A 55 -6.69 -10.41 6.32
C HIS A 55 -6.58 -11.61 7.25
N MET A 56 -6.68 -12.81 6.67
CA MET A 56 -6.49 -14.08 7.36
C MET A 56 -5.23 -14.78 6.83
N ASN A 57 -4.07 -14.32 7.29
CA ASN A 57 -2.79 -14.89 6.85
C ASN A 57 -2.21 -15.82 7.92
N SER A 58 -1.40 -16.78 7.47
CA SER A 58 -0.81 -17.76 8.37
C SER A 58 0.71 -17.81 8.32
N HIS A 59 1.35 -17.59 7.17
CA HIS A 59 2.77 -17.92 7.05
C HIS A 59 3.63 -17.02 6.15
N THR A 60 3.13 -16.53 5.03
CA THR A 60 3.99 -16.19 3.89
C THR A 60 4.05 -14.70 3.53
N HIS A 61 2.96 -14.00 3.20
CA HIS A 61 3.04 -12.65 2.64
C HIS A 61 1.80 -11.78 2.86
N LEU A 62 2.04 -10.55 3.31
CA LEU A 62 1.07 -9.45 3.27
C LEU A 62 1.78 -8.20 2.71
N GLN A 63 1.49 -7.86 1.47
CA GLN A 63 2.08 -6.70 0.82
C GLN A 63 1.22 -5.46 0.98
N LEU A 64 1.88 -4.32 1.07
CA LEU A 64 1.26 -3.01 1.26
C LEU A 64 1.67 -2.05 0.14
N GLY A 65 0.72 -1.25 -0.31
CA GLY A 65 0.93 -0.15 -1.25
C GLY A 65 0.09 1.03 -0.83
N VAL A 66 0.71 2.21 -0.78
CA VAL A 66 0.03 3.46 -0.45
C VAL A 66 -0.14 4.27 -1.72
N ASP A 67 -1.28 4.94 -1.86
CA ASP A 67 -1.52 5.79 -3.00
C ASP A 67 -0.72 7.10 -2.92
N PRO A 68 -0.47 7.78 -4.06
CA PRO A 68 0.28 9.03 -4.07
C PRO A 68 -0.33 10.17 -3.25
N SER A 69 -1.64 10.14 -2.97
CA SER A 69 -2.31 11.12 -2.10
C SER A 69 -2.34 10.72 -0.62
N GLU A 70 -1.84 9.52 -0.28
CA GLU A 70 -1.77 8.97 1.08
C GLU A 70 -3.12 8.97 1.81
N THR A 71 -4.18 8.76 1.04
CA THR A 71 -5.55 8.62 1.52
C THR A 71 -5.92 7.15 1.72
N PHE A 72 -5.33 6.27 0.93
CA PHE A 72 -5.66 4.86 0.82
C PHE A 72 -4.42 3.98 0.96
N VAL A 73 -4.60 2.86 1.66
CA VAL A 73 -3.64 1.76 1.68
C VAL A 73 -4.29 0.54 1.07
N MET A 74 -3.61 -0.03 0.08
CA MET A 74 -3.97 -1.30 -0.53
C MET A 74 -3.13 -2.41 0.10
N SER A 75 -3.77 -3.53 0.38
CA SER A 75 -3.13 -4.70 0.95
C SER A 75 -3.53 -5.97 0.21
N GLY A 76 -2.54 -6.82 -0.07
CA GLY A 76 -2.72 -8.12 -0.71
C GLY A 76 -2.11 -9.22 0.16
N GLY A 77 -2.90 -10.23 0.51
CA GLY A 77 -2.48 -11.31 1.41
C GLY A 77 -2.68 -12.72 0.85
N GLU A 78 -2.12 -13.70 1.55
CA GLU A 78 -2.32 -15.14 1.33
C GLU A 78 -3.77 -15.60 1.37
N ASP A 79 -4.64 -14.82 2.01
CA ASP A 79 -6.07 -15.10 2.04
C ASP A 79 -6.76 -14.86 0.68
N PHE A 80 -5.97 -14.70 -0.38
CA PHE A 80 -6.38 -14.29 -1.72
C PHE A 80 -7.10 -12.94 -1.75
N GLY A 81 -7.15 -12.23 -0.62
CA GLY A 81 -7.87 -11.00 -0.47
C GLY A 81 -7.03 -9.83 -0.91
N VAL A 82 -7.62 -8.97 -1.71
CA VAL A 82 -7.15 -7.60 -1.91
C VAL A 82 -8.10 -6.66 -1.19
N ARG A 83 -7.54 -5.81 -0.35
CA ARG A 83 -8.31 -4.85 0.44
C ARG A 83 -7.76 -3.45 0.26
N ILE A 84 -8.67 -2.47 0.20
CA ILE A 84 -8.34 -1.05 0.19
C ILE A 84 -8.96 -0.43 1.43
N TRP A 85 -8.13 0.23 2.21
CA TRP A 85 -8.51 0.89 3.45
C TRP A 85 -8.29 2.38 3.32
N ASN A 86 -9.16 3.16 3.93
CA ASN A 86 -8.89 4.58 4.13
C ASN A 86 -7.95 4.76 5.33
N ILE A 87 -6.79 5.39 5.12
CA ILE A 87 -5.74 5.52 6.14
C ILE A 87 -6.22 6.32 7.36
N LYS A 88 -6.92 7.44 7.12
CA LYS A 88 -7.38 8.33 8.20
C LYS A 88 -8.48 7.70 9.05
N THR A 89 -9.44 7.04 8.42
CA THR A 89 -10.65 6.53 9.10
C THR A 89 -10.54 5.07 9.53
N GLY A 90 -9.59 4.30 9.01
CA GLY A 90 -9.49 2.87 9.27
C GLY A 90 -10.53 2.02 8.55
N LYS A 91 -11.42 2.61 7.75
CA LYS A 91 -12.53 1.90 7.12
C LYS A 91 -12.05 1.08 5.92
N LEU A 92 -12.54 -0.15 5.84
CA LEU A 92 -12.47 -0.95 4.63
C LEU A 92 -13.39 -0.31 3.58
N LEU A 93 -12.82 0.08 2.45
CA LEU A 93 -13.57 0.63 1.32
C LEU A 93 -13.85 -0.43 0.27
N PHE A 94 -12.91 -1.34 0.08
CA PHE A 94 -12.98 -2.38 -0.93
C PHE A 94 -12.35 -3.67 -0.42
N GLY A 95 -12.95 -4.81 -0.75
CA GLY A 95 -12.43 -6.12 -0.44
C GLY A 95 -12.91 -7.14 -1.47
N GLU A 96 -11.98 -7.76 -2.19
CA GLU A 96 -12.28 -8.79 -3.20
C GLU A 96 -11.32 -9.97 -3.06
N LEU A 97 -11.79 -11.17 -3.41
CA LEU A 97 -10.97 -12.38 -3.45
C LEU A 97 -10.49 -12.62 -4.89
N LEU A 98 -9.18 -12.69 -5.07
CA LEU A 98 -8.56 -13.08 -6.32
C LEU A 98 -8.47 -14.60 -6.46
N THR A 99 -8.12 -15.04 -7.67
CA THR A 99 -7.86 -16.45 -7.98
C THR A 99 -6.48 -16.92 -7.53
N SER A 100 -5.58 -15.99 -7.20
CA SER A 100 -4.18 -16.27 -6.87
C SER A 100 -3.65 -15.24 -5.86
N VAL A 101 -2.58 -15.59 -5.13
CA VAL A 101 -2.08 -14.78 -4.01
C VAL A 101 -1.37 -13.53 -4.54
N PRO A 102 -1.83 -12.31 -4.21
CA PRO A 102 -1.11 -11.09 -4.57
C PRO A 102 0.25 -11.02 -3.85
N THR A 103 1.33 -11.10 -4.61
CA THR A 103 2.72 -11.09 -4.13
C THR A 103 3.37 -9.73 -4.17
N THR A 104 2.82 -8.79 -4.94
CA THR A 104 3.29 -7.40 -5.02
C THR A 104 2.16 -6.47 -5.36
N VAL A 105 2.27 -5.24 -4.88
CA VAL A 105 1.29 -4.18 -5.08
C VAL A 105 2.01 -2.90 -5.47
N CYS A 106 1.51 -2.19 -6.48
CA CYS A 106 2.12 -0.96 -6.97
C CYS A 106 1.04 0.03 -7.39
N TRP A 107 1.05 1.20 -6.75
CA TRP A 107 0.25 2.31 -7.23
C TRP A 107 1.04 3.05 -8.33
N PRO A 108 0.47 3.23 -9.54
CA PRO A 108 1.07 4.09 -10.53
C PRO A 108 1.11 5.51 -9.98
N LEU A 109 2.21 6.22 -10.23
CA LEU A 109 2.28 7.64 -9.95
C LEU A 109 1.20 8.34 -10.78
N SER A 110 0.13 8.81 -10.13
CA SER A 110 -0.80 9.73 -10.77
C SER A 110 -0.01 11.00 -11.09
N PHE A 111 0.32 11.21 -12.36
CA PHE A 111 0.87 12.47 -12.84
C PHE A 111 -0.16 13.56 -12.51
N SER A 112 0.02 14.30 -11.41
CA SER A 112 -0.71 15.54 -11.22
C SER A 112 -0.18 16.51 -12.27
N SER A 113 -1.02 16.91 -13.22
CA SER A 113 -0.76 18.00 -14.14
C SER A 113 -0.51 19.28 -13.32
N GLY A 114 0.75 19.56 -12.97
CA GLY A 114 1.05 20.66 -12.05
C GLY A 114 2.51 20.89 -11.67
N MET A 115 3.48 20.32 -12.38
CA MET A 115 4.89 20.73 -12.23
C MET A 115 5.28 21.65 -13.38
N PRO A 116 5.39 22.98 -13.19
CA PRO A 116 6.07 23.83 -14.16
C PRO A 116 7.57 23.59 -14.01
N GLY A 117 8.15 22.83 -14.95
CA GLY A 117 9.60 22.80 -15.14
C GLY A 117 10.31 21.51 -14.74
N GLN A 118 10.03 20.41 -15.42
CA GLN A 118 11.05 19.41 -15.75
C GLN A 118 10.72 18.86 -17.14
N LEU A 119 11.50 19.29 -18.12
CA LEU A 119 11.44 18.86 -19.52
C LEU A 119 12.25 17.55 -19.65
N GLU A 120 11.73 16.65 -20.48
CA GLU A 120 12.41 15.55 -21.18
C GLU A 120 12.64 14.20 -20.45
N ARG A 121 11.68 13.29 -20.66
CA ARG A 121 11.98 12.09 -21.46
C ARG A 121 10.72 11.56 -22.14
N ARG A 122 10.59 11.88 -23.43
CA ARG A 122 9.68 11.21 -24.37
C ARG A 122 10.32 9.92 -24.89
N THR A 123 9.49 9.14 -25.58
CA THR A 123 9.75 7.92 -26.38
C THR A 123 9.86 6.63 -25.55
N TYR A 124 9.02 5.59 -25.69
CA TYR A 124 8.15 5.11 -26.76
C TYR A 124 6.88 4.47 -26.16
N LEU A 125 5.79 4.35 -26.95
CA LEU A 125 4.43 3.85 -26.64
C LEU A 125 3.33 4.93 -26.52
N GLU A 126 3.34 5.93 -27.40
CA GLU A 126 2.08 6.62 -27.77
C GLU A 126 1.34 5.75 -28.79
N ASN A 127 0.48 4.85 -28.32
CA ASN A 127 -0.69 4.35 -29.06
C ASN A 127 -1.61 3.53 -28.16
N ARG A 128 -2.24 4.23 -27.21
CA ARG A 128 -3.58 3.93 -26.67
C ARG A 128 -3.94 5.12 -25.77
N SER A 129 -4.66 6.07 -26.34
CA SER A 129 -5.42 7.07 -25.60
C SER A 129 -6.48 6.35 -24.78
N LEU A 130 -6.08 5.85 -23.61
CA LEU A 130 -6.98 5.55 -22.51
C LEU A 130 -7.08 6.84 -21.71
N ASP A 131 -8.29 7.30 -21.49
CA ASP A 131 -8.61 8.57 -20.85
C ASP A 131 -7.89 8.73 -19.50
N LEU A 132 -6.77 9.46 -19.51
CA LEU A 132 -5.86 9.67 -18.38
C LEU A 132 -6.44 10.56 -17.25
N ASN A 133 -7.73 10.92 -17.32
CA ASN A 133 -8.29 11.90 -16.40
C ASN A 133 -8.95 11.31 -15.15
N HIS A 134 -9.06 9.98 -15.04
CA HIS A 134 -9.47 9.31 -13.79
C HIS A 134 -8.69 8.00 -13.65
N ASN A 135 -7.40 8.09 -13.30
CA ASN A 135 -6.52 6.94 -13.05
C ASN A 135 -6.45 6.60 -11.57
N TRP A 136 -7.50 5.96 -11.08
CA TRP A 136 -7.61 5.44 -9.72
C TRP A 136 -7.55 3.92 -9.80
N GLY A 137 -6.33 3.44 -9.95
CA GLY A 137 -6.08 2.03 -10.09
C GLY A 137 -4.70 1.69 -9.59
N ALA A 138 -4.47 0.41 -9.31
CA ALA A 138 -3.21 -0.10 -8.84
C ALA A 138 -2.90 -1.43 -9.54
N TRP A 139 -1.61 -1.67 -9.76
CA TRP A 139 -1.13 -2.93 -10.28
C TRP A 139 -0.91 -3.91 -9.12
N LEU A 140 -1.34 -5.14 -9.35
CA LEU A 140 -1.03 -6.30 -8.50
C LEU A 140 -0.23 -7.29 -9.31
N GLY A 141 0.80 -7.88 -8.69
CA GLY A 141 1.45 -9.07 -9.22
C GLY A 141 1.08 -10.28 -8.40
N SER A 142 0.94 -11.40 -9.09
CA SER A 142 0.70 -12.73 -8.54
C SER A 142 1.48 -13.76 -9.37
N GLU A 143 1.48 -15.03 -8.95
CA GLU A 143 2.05 -16.15 -9.72
C GLU A 143 1.46 -16.24 -11.13
N GLU A 144 0.17 -15.93 -11.27
CA GLU A 144 -0.58 -15.97 -12.53
C GLU A 144 -0.31 -14.76 -13.45
N GLY A 145 0.44 -13.76 -12.99
CA GLY A 145 0.81 -12.57 -13.76
C GLY A 145 0.47 -11.23 -13.10
N LEU A 146 0.39 -10.18 -13.93
CA LEU A 146 0.09 -8.81 -13.50
C LEU A 146 -1.36 -8.46 -13.78
N PHE A 147 -2.05 -7.97 -12.75
CA PHE A 147 -3.45 -7.56 -12.79
C PHE A 147 -3.52 -6.05 -12.54
N TYR A 148 -4.30 -5.34 -13.35
CA TYR A 148 -4.62 -3.94 -13.09
C TYR A 148 -5.99 -3.87 -12.42
N MET A 149 -6.03 -3.29 -11.23
CA MET A 149 -7.26 -3.04 -10.51
C MET A 149 -7.67 -1.58 -10.66
N GLN A 150 -8.94 -1.35 -10.95
CA GLN A 150 -9.57 -0.05 -10.96
C GLN A 150 -10.91 -0.20 -10.23
N TRP A 151 -11.20 0.67 -9.27
CA TRP A 151 -12.53 0.72 -8.66
C TRP A 151 -13.38 1.79 -9.38
N MET A 152 -14.69 1.87 -9.13
CA MET A 152 -15.63 2.83 -9.77
C MET A 152 -16.44 3.63 -8.76
#